data_AF-A0A399SFK4-F1
#
_entry.id   AF-A0A399SFK4-F1
#
_cell.length_a   1.000
_cell.length_b   1.000
_cell.length_c   1.000
_cell.angle_alpha   90.00
_cell.angle_beta   90.00
_cell.angle_gamma   90.00
#
_symmetry.space_group_name_H-M   'P 1'
#
loop_
_entity.id
_entity.type
_entity.pdbx_description
1 polymer ?
#
loop_
_entity_poly.entity_id
_entity_poly.type
_entity_poly.pdbx_seq_one_letter_code
_entity_poly.pdbx_strand_id
1 'polypeptide(L)'
;MCKLIALFAALVLAALQAFAQTNEPSDPRPIGGVSKAVLPFYKIDFSPAQRELLQGQSVELLFLVNTTGTATLEDIKGTSDSAIRDSLRQAAATMPEFYPSMAGNKKVEALYFLQFELPTYTQARLVQPSLHPLFFIQHAYEDYEYIHKSGKRLDILMGAAANAFAGKPAEYLSPGGGIKMDIMYTGAKGYGGGMVMSIYGNQLKKPYHINSAREQTSAPPTFLLGVGINKILKQQERNELQSQLELTYAGQNIVPKEDTHDEDWVQLQGFSPGLVLHYLIKLGKDKTSFYYTQPAIVNHSLNLHSAVRPLFLNLKEASGVMLELGVSYRFTTHLVDEYRLKQ
;
A
#
# COMPACT_ATOMS: atom_id res chain seq x y z
N MET A 1 -17.74 -13.12 -26.95
CA MET A 1 -16.88 -13.21 -25.73
C MET A 1 -15.39 -13.31 -26.09
N CYS A 2 -14.93 -14.21 -26.97
CA CYS A 2 -13.51 -14.36 -27.31
C CYS A 2 -12.84 -13.11 -27.95
N LYS A 3 -13.56 -12.31 -28.74
CA LYS A 3 -13.01 -11.06 -29.33
C LYS A 3 -12.74 -9.96 -28.29
N LEU A 4 -13.54 -9.92 -27.21
CA LEU A 4 -13.37 -8.95 -26.13
C LEU A 4 -12.18 -9.31 -25.24
N ILE A 5 -11.97 -10.62 -24.99
CA ILE A 5 -10.82 -11.13 -24.24
C ILE A 5 -9.51 -10.91 -25.00
N ALA A 6 -9.51 -11.07 -26.33
CA ALA A 6 -8.33 -10.81 -27.15
C ALA A 6 -7.96 -9.31 -27.20
N LEU A 7 -8.94 -8.42 -27.30
CA LEU A 7 -8.72 -6.96 -27.24
C LEU A 7 -8.21 -6.53 -25.85
N PHE A 8 -8.74 -7.18 -24.80
CA PHE A 8 -8.34 -6.97 -23.42
C PHE A 8 -6.89 -7.43 -23.14
N ALA A 9 -6.49 -8.60 -23.64
CA ALA A 9 -5.12 -9.10 -23.52
C ALA A 9 -4.11 -8.24 -24.31
N ALA A 10 -4.50 -7.73 -25.49
CA ALA A 10 -3.65 -6.85 -26.30
C ALA A 10 -3.38 -5.50 -25.61
N LEU A 11 -4.36 -4.93 -24.90
CA LEU A 11 -4.20 -3.68 -24.16
C LEU A 11 -3.33 -3.85 -22.90
N VAL A 12 -3.39 -5.00 -22.23
CA VAL A 12 -2.54 -5.33 -21.07
C VAL A 12 -1.07 -5.57 -21.49
N LEU A 13 -0.85 -6.21 -22.64
CA LEU A 13 0.50 -6.43 -23.19
C LEU A 13 1.16 -5.15 -23.71
N ALA A 14 0.38 -4.20 -24.20
CA ALA A 14 0.88 -2.88 -24.60
C ALA A 14 1.29 -1.99 -23.41
N ALA A 15 0.73 -2.22 -22.22
CA ALA A 15 1.05 -1.47 -21.00
C ALA A 15 2.34 -1.94 -20.28
N LEU A 16 2.94 -3.06 -20.71
CA LEU A 16 4.12 -3.65 -20.07
C LEU A 16 5.48 -3.11 -20.57
N GLN A 17 5.51 -2.14 -21.50
CA GLN A 17 6.76 -1.66 -22.12
C GLN A 17 7.30 -0.31 -21.60
N ALA A 18 6.93 0.12 -20.40
CA ALA A 18 7.47 1.36 -19.83
C ALA A 18 7.90 1.22 -18.36
N PHE A 19 8.93 0.41 -18.12
CA PHE A 19 9.82 0.58 -16.96
C PHE A 19 11.25 0.74 -17.49
N ALA A 20 11.60 1.96 -17.87
CA ALA A 20 13.00 2.33 -18.00
C ALA A 20 13.53 2.52 -16.57
N GLN A 21 14.47 1.67 -16.17
CA GLN A 21 15.22 1.82 -14.93
C GLN A 21 15.91 3.18 -14.94
N THR A 22 15.50 4.08 -14.06
CA THR A 22 16.34 5.23 -13.71
C THR A 22 17.54 4.68 -12.95
N ASN A 23 18.75 5.04 -13.41
CA ASN A 23 20.02 4.74 -12.73
C ASN A 23 20.15 5.62 -11.48
N GLU A 24 19.18 5.55 -10.57
CA GLU A 24 19.28 6.21 -9.28
C GLU A 24 20.33 5.47 -8.43
N PRO A 25 21.18 6.19 -7.69
CA PRO A 25 22.09 5.57 -6.75
C PRO A 25 21.30 4.69 -5.79
N SER A 26 21.64 3.41 -5.69
CA SER A 26 20.96 2.52 -4.75
C SER A 26 21.69 2.55 -3.42
N ASP A 27 20.99 2.88 -2.33
CA ASP A 27 21.55 2.84 -0.98
C ASP A 27 22.09 1.45 -0.60
N PRO A 28 23.11 1.39 0.28
CA PRO A 28 23.62 0.12 0.78
C PRO A 28 22.53 -0.59 1.58
N ARG A 29 22.42 -1.91 1.42
CA ARG A 29 21.35 -2.71 2.05
C ARG A 29 21.90 -3.96 2.74
N PRO A 30 21.53 -4.25 4.01
CA PRO A 30 22.03 -5.42 4.71
C PRO A 30 21.53 -6.72 4.06
N ILE A 31 22.41 -7.69 3.91
CA ILE A 31 22.06 -9.03 3.40
C ILE A 31 21.19 -9.74 4.43
N GLY A 32 19.95 -10.05 4.05
CA GLY A 32 18.94 -10.60 4.94
C GLY A 32 18.04 -9.55 5.62
N GLY A 33 18.16 -8.28 5.23
CA GLY A 33 17.25 -7.21 5.63
C GLY A 33 17.56 -6.56 6.98
N VAL A 34 16.85 -5.46 7.27
CA VAL A 34 17.08 -4.60 8.46
C VAL A 34 16.92 -5.38 9.76
N SER A 35 15.96 -6.31 9.84
CA SER A 35 15.73 -7.14 11.03
C SER A 35 16.95 -7.99 11.41
N LYS A 36 17.73 -8.44 10.42
CA LYS A 36 18.97 -9.20 10.68
C LYS A 36 20.12 -8.29 11.10
N ALA A 37 20.18 -7.08 10.55
CA ALA A 37 21.18 -6.06 10.91
C ALA A 37 21.00 -5.54 12.35
N VAL A 38 19.76 -5.41 12.83
CA VAL A 38 19.50 -4.88 14.18
C VAL A 38 19.62 -5.94 15.29
N LEU A 39 19.55 -7.23 14.94
CA LEU A 39 19.52 -8.34 15.90
C LEU A 39 20.71 -8.39 16.89
N PRO A 40 21.97 -8.12 16.49
CA PRO A 40 23.09 -8.08 17.44
C PRO A 40 22.88 -7.10 18.58
N PHE A 41 22.27 -5.94 18.31
CA PHE A 41 22.09 -4.87 19.30
C PHE A 41 21.00 -5.21 20.31
N TYR A 42 19.95 -5.93 19.91
CA TYR A 42 18.93 -6.44 20.84
C TYR A 42 19.40 -7.62 21.71
N LYS A 43 20.54 -8.24 21.37
CA LYS A 43 21.12 -9.34 22.16
C LYS A 43 22.07 -8.87 23.26
N ILE A 44 22.34 -7.56 23.35
CA ILE A 44 23.18 -7.00 24.40
C ILE A 44 22.42 -7.09 25.73
N ASP A 45 23.01 -7.77 26.72
CA ASP A 45 22.45 -7.86 28.06
C ASP A 45 22.84 -6.63 28.89
N PHE A 46 22.18 -5.50 28.64
CA PHE A 46 22.38 -4.28 29.41
C PHE A 46 21.98 -4.47 30.88
N SER A 47 22.77 -3.93 31.80
CA SER A 47 22.41 -3.87 33.22
C SER A 47 21.14 -3.04 33.44
N PRO A 48 20.40 -3.22 34.56
CA PRO A 48 19.21 -2.43 34.86
C PRO A 48 19.44 -0.92 34.78
N ALA A 49 20.58 -0.42 35.29
CA ALA A 49 20.93 1.00 35.24
C ALA A 49 21.16 1.50 33.80
N GLN A 50 21.81 0.70 32.95
CA GLN A 50 22.00 1.04 31.53
C GLN A 50 20.69 1.02 30.75
N ARG A 51 19.76 0.11 31.09
CA ARG A 51 18.43 0.05 30.47
C ARG A 51 17.59 1.28 30.81
N GLU A 52 17.66 1.76 32.05
CA GLU A 52 16.98 2.99 32.46
C GLU A 52 17.50 4.21 31.69
N LEU A 53 18.83 4.30 31.48
CA LEU A 53 19.43 5.36 30.69
C LEU A 53 18.99 5.36 29.22
N LEU A 54 18.76 4.17 28.63
CA LEU A 54 18.34 4.02 27.24
C LEU A 54 16.82 4.04 27.04
N GLN A 55 16.04 4.05 28.11
CA GLN A 55 14.58 3.95 28.02
C GLN A 55 13.99 5.19 27.34
N GLY A 56 13.30 4.98 26.21
CA GLY A 56 12.72 6.08 25.42
C GLY A 56 13.76 6.94 24.69
N GLN A 57 15.03 6.52 24.67
CA GLN A 57 16.07 7.15 23.86
C GLN A 57 16.28 6.37 22.57
N SER A 58 16.34 7.10 21.46
CA SER A 58 16.65 6.55 20.15
C SER A 58 18.16 6.53 19.95
N VAL A 59 18.72 5.35 19.72
CA VAL A 59 20.15 5.16 19.43
C VAL A 59 20.33 5.10 17.93
N GLU A 60 21.20 5.95 17.39
CA GLU A 60 21.58 5.99 15.97
C GLU A 60 23.03 5.52 15.83
N LEU A 61 23.23 4.52 14.98
CA LEU A 61 24.53 4.00 14.61
C LEU A 61 24.83 4.37 13.15
N LEU A 62 25.97 5.00 12.92
CA LEU A 62 26.42 5.38 11.60
C LEU A 62 27.49 4.40 11.11
N PHE A 63 27.23 3.78 9.97
CA PHE A 63 28.17 2.86 9.33
C PHE A 63 28.67 3.42 8.00
N LEU A 64 29.96 3.20 7.70
CA LEU A 64 30.49 3.31 6.35
C LEU A 64 30.52 1.91 5.73
N VAL A 65 29.76 1.71 4.66
CA VAL A 65 29.74 0.47 3.89
C VAL A 65 30.69 0.63 2.71
N ASN A 66 31.74 -0.19 2.67
CA ASN A 66 32.73 -0.13 1.60
C ASN A 66 32.24 -0.84 0.32
N THR A 67 33.07 -0.80 -0.73
CA THR A 67 32.75 -1.44 -2.02
C THR A 67 32.67 -2.97 -1.97
N THR A 68 33.18 -3.62 -0.92
CA THR A 68 33.04 -5.08 -0.72
C THR A 68 31.77 -5.45 0.06
N GLY A 69 31.02 -4.47 0.57
CA GLY A 69 29.83 -4.72 1.38
C GLY A 69 30.12 -4.89 2.87
N THR A 70 31.32 -4.55 3.33
CA THR A 70 31.70 -4.59 4.74
C THR A 70 31.34 -3.27 5.41
N ALA A 71 30.58 -3.33 6.50
CA ALA A 71 30.18 -2.17 7.28
C ALA A 71 31.18 -1.90 8.42
N THR A 72 31.69 -0.67 8.50
CA THR A 72 32.52 -0.19 9.60
C THR A 72 31.74 0.84 10.41
N LEU A 73 31.70 0.70 11.74
CA LEU A 73 30.99 1.63 12.61
C LEU A 73 31.81 2.92 12.78
N GLU A 74 31.27 4.03 12.28
CA GLU A 74 31.90 5.36 12.35
C GLU A 74 31.49 6.10 13.63
N ASP A 75 30.19 6.13 13.95
CA ASP A 75 29.69 6.91 15.08
C ASP A 75 28.48 6.27 15.79
N ILE A 76 28.29 6.66 17.05
CA ILE A 76 27.16 6.28 17.91
C ILE A 76 26.58 7.55 18.50
N LYS A 77 25.31 7.82 18.22
CA LYS A 77 24.52 8.91 18.82
C LYS A 77 23.40 8.35 19.69
N GLY A 78 22.89 9.20 20.59
CA GLY A 78 21.78 8.86 21.49
C GLY A 78 22.21 8.36 22.87
N THR A 79 23.51 8.28 23.18
CA THR A 79 24.02 8.01 24.54
C THR A 79 25.44 8.56 24.72
N SER A 80 25.75 9.04 25.92
CA SER A 80 27.10 9.47 26.32
C SER A 80 27.81 8.45 27.22
N ASP A 81 27.15 7.37 27.62
CA ASP A 81 27.71 6.36 28.52
C ASP A 81 28.74 5.48 27.79
N SER A 82 29.97 5.41 28.32
CA SER A 82 31.06 4.69 27.67
C SER A 82 30.84 3.18 27.64
N ALA A 83 30.28 2.59 28.69
CA ALA A 83 30.05 1.14 28.75
C ALA A 83 28.97 0.69 27.77
N ILE A 84 27.94 1.51 27.57
CA ILE A 84 26.92 1.27 26.53
C ILE A 84 27.54 1.37 25.14
N ARG A 85 28.34 2.42 24.87
CA ARG A 85 29.01 2.59 23.58
C ARG A 85 29.95 1.43 23.25
N ASP A 86 30.70 0.94 24.24
CA ASP A 86 31.60 -0.21 24.06
C ASP A 86 30.82 -1.49 23.71
N SER A 87 29.70 -1.72 24.39
CA SER A 87 28.81 -2.85 24.09
C SER A 87 28.23 -2.77 22.67
N LEU A 88 27.84 -1.58 22.22
CA LEU A 88 27.36 -1.33 20.87
C LEU A 88 28.46 -1.53 19.82
N ARG A 89 29.69 -1.08 20.08
CA ARG A 89 30.86 -1.33 19.21
C ARG A 89 31.15 -2.82 19.07
N GLN A 90 31.09 -3.56 20.18
CA GLN A 90 31.29 -5.00 20.17
C GLN A 90 30.21 -5.72 19.36
N ALA A 91 28.93 -5.34 19.51
CA ALA A 91 27.84 -5.91 18.74
C ALA A 91 27.95 -5.58 17.24
N ALA A 92 28.39 -4.38 16.89
CA ALA A 92 28.60 -3.95 15.51
C ALA A 92 29.61 -4.82 14.75
N ALA A 93 30.60 -5.41 15.44
CA ALA A 93 31.55 -6.34 14.82
C ALA A 93 30.90 -7.64 14.29
N THR A 94 29.65 -7.92 14.70
CA THR A 94 28.87 -9.10 14.26
C THR A 94 27.78 -8.76 13.24
N MET A 95 27.81 -7.55 12.68
CA MET A 95 26.89 -7.13 11.62
C MET A 95 26.99 -8.04 10.39
N PRO A 96 25.86 -8.31 9.71
CA PRO A 96 25.89 -9.01 8.43
C PRO A 96 26.57 -8.14 7.37
N GLU A 97 27.06 -8.78 6.30
CA GLU A 97 27.49 -8.08 5.09
C GLU A 97 26.33 -7.33 4.42
N PHE A 98 26.68 -6.36 3.59
CA PHE A 98 25.76 -5.49 2.85
C PHE A 98 25.92 -5.69 1.35
N TYR A 99 24.84 -5.46 0.61
CA TYR A 99 24.96 -5.06 -0.78
C TYR A 99 25.54 -3.63 -0.80
N PRO A 100 26.71 -3.40 -1.45
CA PRO A 100 27.30 -2.07 -1.53
C PRO A 100 26.42 -1.13 -2.34
N SER A 101 26.59 0.17 -2.15
CA SER A 101 25.90 1.17 -2.94
C SER A 101 26.35 1.10 -4.40
N MET A 102 25.41 1.39 -5.32
CA MET A 102 25.66 1.39 -6.76
C MET A 102 25.43 2.80 -7.29
N ALA A 103 26.43 3.37 -7.95
CA ALA A 103 26.29 4.60 -8.75
C ALA A 103 26.49 4.22 -10.23
N GLY A 104 25.38 4.10 -10.95
CA GLY A 104 25.38 3.40 -12.24
C GLY A 104 25.77 1.93 -12.07
N ASN A 105 26.80 1.47 -12.77
CA ASN A 105 27.29 0.08 -12.71
C ASN A 105 28.59 -0.09 -11.89
N LYS A 106 28.92 0.88 -11.04
CA LYS A 106 30.11 0.85 -10.17
C LYS A 106 29.70 0.81 -8.72
N LYS A 107 30.35 -0.06 -7.95
CA LYS A 107 30.23 -0.12 -6.50
C LYS A 107 30.93 1.08 -5.90
N VAL A 108 30.24 1.81 -5.03
CA VAL A 108 30.76 2.98 -4.31
C VAL A 108 30.58 2.79 -2.82
N GLU A 109 31.42 3.48 -2.04
CA GLU A 109 31.26 3.53 -0.59
C GLU A 109 30.09 4.46 -0.24
N ALA A 110 29.34 4.10 0.80
CA ALA A 110 28.18 4.88 1.21
C ALA A 110 27.92 4.74 2.71
N LEU A 111 27.29 5.76 3.28
CA LEU A 111 26.84 5.73 4.66
C LEU A 111 25.55 4.91 4.81
N TYR A 112 25.42 4.20 5.91
CA TYR A 112 24.22 3.50 6.33
C TYR A 112 23.87 3.89 7.76
N PHE A 113 22.64 4.37 7.96
CA PHE A 113 22.14 4.80 9.26
C PHE A 113 21.23 3.72 9.83
N LEU A 114 21.54 3.23 11.03
CA LEU A 114 20.70 2.30 11.77
C LEU A 114 20.20 2.97 13.04
N GLN A 115 18.90 3.22 13.09
CA GLN A 115 18.23 3.77 14.26
C GLN A 115 17.36 2.69 14.92
N PHE A 116 17.47 2.55 16.23
CA PHE A 116 16.63 1.64 17.01
C PHE A 116 16.38 2.17 18.42
N GLU A 117 15.31 1.67 19.02
CA GLU A 117 14.92 1.96 20.39
C GLU A 117 14.82 0.66 21.17
N LEU A 118 15.36 0.63 22.38
CA LEU A 118 15.17 -0.54 23.24
C LEU A 118 13.70 -0.59 23.70
N PRO A 119 13.03 -1.74 23.56
CA PRO A 119 11.67 -1.88 24.06
C PRO A 119 11.67 -1.62 25.56
N THR A 120 10.67 -0.86 26.02
CA THR A 120 10.43 -0.72 27.45
C THR A 120 9.89 -2.05 27.96
N TYR A 121 10.75 -2.84 28.60
CA TYR A 121 10.32 -4.00 29.37
C TYR A 121 9.71 -3.50 30.67
N THR A 122 8.43 -3.13 30.65
CA THR A 122 7.66 -3.08 31.89
C THR A 122 7.82 -4.45 32.54
N GLN A 123 8.43 -4.51 33.73
CA GLN A 123 8.39 -5.71 34.58
C GLN A 123 7.00 -6.27 34.46
N ALA A 124 6.88 -7.54 34.06
CA ALA A 124 5.61 -8.16 33.77
C ALA A 124 4.66 -7.85 34.93
N ARG A 125 3.80 -6.85 34.70
CA ARG A 125 2.67 -6.56 35.56
C ARG A 125 2.00 -7.91 35.63
N LEU A 126 1.88 -8.48 36.83
CA LEU A 126 1.10 -9.69 37.07
C LEU A 126 -0.09 -9.59 36.12
N VAL A 127 -0.05 -10.39 35.07
CA VAL A 127 -1.12 -10.44 34.10
C VAL A 127 -2.22 -11.02 34.95
N GLN A 128 -3.05 -10.14 35.52
CA GLN A 128 -4.45 -10.43 35.78
C GLN A 128 -4.85 -11.32 34.61
N PRO A 129 -5.31 -12.56 34.82
CA PRO A 129 -5.55 -13.50 33.73
C PRO A 129 -6.58 -12.87 32.81
N SER A 130 -6.10 -12.10 31.84
CA SER A 130 -6.87 -11.27 30.95
C SER A 130 -7.22 -12.20 29.82
N LEU A 131 -8.17 -13.07 30.13
CA LEU A 131 -8.71 -14.08 29.25
C LEU A 131 -7.65 -15.13 28.89
N HIS A 132 -8.03 -16.40 28.96
CA HIS A 132 -7.32 -17.45 28.24
C HIS A 132 -6.98 -16.97 26.82
N PRO A 133 -5.93 -17.48 26.16
CA PRO A 133 -5.99 -17.57 24.72
C PRO A 133 -7.28 -18.34 24.46
N LEU A 134 -8.34 -17.65 24.05
CA LEU A 134 -9.47 -18.29 23.43
C LEU A 134 -8.84 -18.99 22.25
N PHE A 135 -8.52 -20.27 22.43
CA PHE A 135 -8.38 -21.21 21.35
C PHE A 135 -9.74 -21.19 20.67
N PHE A 136 -9.96 -20.17 19.84
CA PHE A 136 -11.07 -20.14 18.91
C PHE A 136 -10.75 -21.28 17.96
N ILE A 137 -11.33 -22.45 18.25
CA ILE A 137 -11.30 -23.56 17.32
C ILE A 137 -11.94 -23.00 16.06
N GLN A 138 -11.12 -22.79 15.03
CA GLN A 138 -11.60 -22.39 13.72
C GLN A 138 -12.35 -23.57 13.14
N HIS A 139 -13.65 -23.63 13.42
CA HIS A 139 -14.56 -24.62 12.85
C HIS A 139 -14.55 -24.51 11.34
N ALA A 140 -14.38 -25.63 10.65
CA ALA A 140 -14.53 -25.71 9.22
C ALA A 140 -15.97 -25.35 8.82
N TYR A 141 -16.21 -24.96 7.57
CA TYR A 141 -17.57 -24.62 7.12
C TYR A 141 -18.51 -25.82 7.26
N GLU A 142 -17.97 -27.04 7.14
CA GLU A 142 -18.67 -28.31 7.25
C GLU A 142 -19.11 -28.65 8.67
N ASP A 143 -18.54 -28.01 9.70
CA ASP A 143 -18.87 -28.23 11.11
C ASP A 143 -20.17 -27.54 11.51
N TYR A 144 -20.71 -26.65 10.66
CA TYR A 144 -21.96 -25.94 10.90
C TYR A 144 -23.15 -26.77 10.42
N GLU A 145 -24.16 -26.91 11.27
CA GLU A 145 -25.50 -27.37 10.89
C GLU A 145 -26.15 -26.31 9.99
N TYR A 146 -26.04 -25.04 10.38
CA TYR A 146 -26.34 -23.90 9.55
C TYR A 146 -25.48 -22.69 9.92
N ILE A 147 -25.30 -21.77 8.97
CA ILE A 147 -24.65 -20.48 9.17
C ILE A 147 -25.33 -19.43 8.27
N HIS A 148 -25.92 -18.40 8.89
CA HIS A 148 -26.69 -17.37 8.19
C HIS A 148 -25.89 -16.07 8.08
N LYS A 149 -25.59 -15.69 6.84
CA LYS A 149 -24.99 -14.39 6.54
C LYS A 149 -26.00 -13.30 6.84
N SER A 150 -25.56 -12.27 7.56
CA SER A 150 -26.35 -11.07 7.89
C SER A 150 -26.72 -10.18 6.70
N GLY A 151 -26.16 -10.48 5.53
CA GLY A 151 -26.14 -9.58 4.37
C GLY A 151 -25.22 -8.37 4.54
N LYS A 152 -24.61 -8.17 5.71
CA LYS A 152 -23.61 -7.14 5.96
C LYS A 152 -22.22 -7.69 5.64
N ARG A 153 -21.35 -6.87 5.06
CA ARG A 153 -19.98 -7.26 4.74
C ARG A 153 -19.02 -6.09 4.69
N LEU A 154 -17.74 -6.40 4.89
CA LEU A 154 -16.60 -5.53 4.64
C LEU A 154 -15.86 -6.04 3.39
N ASP A 155 -15.61 -5.15 2.44
CA ASP A 155 -14.89 -5.42 1.21
C ASP A 155 -13.58 -4.62 1.19
N ILE A 156 -12.47 -5.30 0.93
CA ILE A 156 -11.18 -4.69 0.62
C ILE A 156 -10.84 -5.05 -0.83
N LEU A 157 -10.68 -4.03 -1.67
CA LEU A 157 -10.29 -4.17 -3.06
C LEU A 157 -8.87 -3.66 -3.25
N MET A 158 -8.08 -4.38 -4.02
CA MET A 158 -6.76 -3.94 -4.48
C MET A 158 -6.53 -4.44 -5.90
N GLY A 159 -6.14 -3.56 -6.81
CA GLY A 159 -5.93 -3.97 -8.20
C GLY A 159 -5.25 -2.94 -9.06
N ALA A 160 -5.07 -3.32 -10.32
CA ALA A 160 -4.53 -2.46 -11.36
C ALA A 160 -5.65 -1.99 -12.29
N ALA A 161 -5.48 -0.80 -12.86
CA ALA A 161 -6.39 -0.21 -13.81
C ALA A 161 -5.62 0.45 -14.95
N ALA A 162 -6.12 0.33 -16.17
CA ALA A 162 -5.73 1.14 -17.31
C ALA A 162 -6.72 2.30 -17.42
N ASN A 163 -6.24 3.47 -17.85
CA ASN A 163 -7.09 4.62 -18.10
C ASN A 163 -6.74 5.32 -19.44
N ALA A 164 -7.70 6.08 -19.95
CA ALA A 164 -7.50 6.99 -21.06
C ALA A 164 -8.38 8.23 -20.88
N PHE A 165 -7.96 9.34 -21.48
CA PHE A 165 -8.71 10.60 -21.42
C PHE A 165 -9.48 10.87 -22.72
N ALA A 166 -10.60 11.56 -22.59
CA ALA A 166 -11.37 12.18 -23.65
C ALA A 166 -11.47 13.69 -23.43
N GLY A 167 -11.57 14.45 -24.52
CA GLY A 167 -11.55 15.91 -24.50
C GLY A 167 -10.13 16.49 -24.48
N LYS A 168 -9.98 17.71 -23.94
CA LYS A 168 -8.71 18.44 -23.94
C LYS A 168 -7.52 17.69 -23.30
N PRO A 169 -7.69 16.94 -22.18
CA PRO A 169 -6.58 16.21 -21.58
C PRO A 169 -6.01 15.11 -22.46
N ALA A 170 -6.80 14.57 -23.41
CA ALA A 170 -6.31 13.55 -24.34
C ALA A 170 -5.21 14.08 -25.28
N GLU A 171 -5.13 15.39 -25.48
CA GLU A 171 -4.06 16.02 -26.24
C GLU A 171 -2.74 16.13 -25.44
N TYR A 172 -2.84 16.21 -24.11
CA TYR A 172 -1.70 16.40 -23.21
C TYR A 172 -1.23 15.08 -22.61
N LEU A 173 -2.12 14.12 -22.41
CA LEU A 173 -1.84 12.85 -21.75
C LEU A 173 -2.09 11.67 -22.70
N SER A 174 -1.18 10.72 -22.66
CA SER A 174 -1.36 9.38 -23.22
C SER A 174 -2.23 8.50 -22.33
N PRO A 175 -2.82 7.43 -22.88
CA PRO A 175 -3.33 6.34 -22.07
C PRO A 175 -2.28 5.87 -21.07
N GLY A 176 -2.74 5.42 -19.91
CA GLY A 176 -1.88 5.11 -18.79
C GLY A 176 -2.43 3.99 -17.92
N GLY A 177 -1.82 3.82 -16.77
CA GLY A 177 -2.15 2.77 -15.84
C GLY A 177 -1.97 3.21 -14.40
N GLY A 178 -2.50 2.42 -13.47
CA GLY A 178 -2.55 2.79 -12.08
C GLY A 178 -2.96 1.65 -11.16
N ILE A 179 -2.96 1.97 -9.87
CA ILE A 179 -3.39 1.10 -8.79
C ILE A 179 -4.66 1.69 -8.18
N LYS A 180 -5.62 0.82 -7.86
CA LYS A 180 -6.85 1.16 -7.17
C LYS A 180 -7.00 0.35 -5.89
N MET A 181 -7.41 1.01 -4.82
CA MET A 181 -7.67 0.44 -3.52
C MET A 181 -8.98 0.99 -2.94
N ASP A 182 -9.89 0.11 -2.55
CA ASP A 182 -11.15 0.50 -1.90
C ASP A 182 -11.32 -0.28 -0.59
N ILE A 183 -11.90 0.37 0.42
CA ILE A 183 -12.38 -0.26 1.64
C ILE A 183 -13.84 0.13 1.81
N MET A 184 -14.75 -0.84 1.67
CA MET A 184 -16.19 -0.60 1.60
C MET A 184 -16.94 -1.43 2.63
N TYR A 185 -17.87 -0.81 3.34
CA TYR A 185 -18.85 -1.52 4.16
C TYR A 185 -20.19 -1.56 3.43
N THR A 186 -20.74 -2.75 3.24
CA THR A 186 -22.08 -2.95 2.65
C THR A 186 -23.03 -3.50 3.71
N GLY A 187 -24.19 -2.87 3.88
CA GLY A 187 -25.24 -3.32 4.80
C GLY A 187 -26.18 -4.35 4.17
N ALA A 188 -27.07 -4.93 4.99
CA ALA A 188 -27.97 -6.02 4.63
C ALA A 188 -28.86 -5.77 3.39
N LYS A 189 -29.18 -4.50 3.09
CA LYS A 189 -29.96 -4.11 1.90
C LYS A 189 -29.12 -3.99 0.63
N GLY A 190 -27.84 -4.35 0.67
CA GLY A 190 -26.89 -4.27 -0.44
C GLY A 190 -26.45 -2.84 -0.79
N TYR A 191 -26.74 -1.85 0.06
CA TYR A 191 -26.18 -0.50 -0.03
C TYR A 191 -24.96 -0.42 0.87
N GLY A 192 -23.91 0.22 0.40
CA GLY A 192 -22.69 0.40 1.17
C GLY A 192 -22.02 1.73 0.88
N GLY A 193 -20.97 1.98 1.66
CA GLY A 193 -20.11 3.12 1.49
C GLY A 193 -18.76 2.90 2.14
N GLY A 194 -17.79 3.73 1.77
CA GLY A 194 -16.44 3.58 2.28
C GLY A 194 -15.45 4.50 1.59
N MET A 195 -14.17 4.16 1.71
CA MET A 195 -13.06 4.94 1.16
C MET A 195 -12.60 4.35 -0.16
N VAL A 196 -12.26 5.24 -1.10
CA VAL A 196 -11.71 4.89 -2.40
C VAL A 196 -10.43 5.67 -2.63
N MET A 197 -9.43 5.00 -3.19
CA MET A 197 -8.14 5.59 -3.50
C MET A 197 -7.61 5.02 -4.81
N SER A 198 -7.11 5.90 -5.67
CA SER A 198 -6.45 5.51 -6.91
C SER A 198 -5.22 6.36 -7.17
N ILE A 199 -4.20 5.74 -7.76
CA ILE A 199 -3.01 6.42 -8.27
C ILE A 199 -2.84 6.02 -9.73
N TYR A 200 -2.68 6.98 -10.63
CA TYR A 200 -2.44 6.75 -12.05
C TYR A 200 -1.19 7.47 -12.54
N GLY A 201 -0.49 6.87 -13.48
CA GLY A 201 0.57 7.48 -14.28
C GLY A 201 0.16 7.52 -15.74
N ASN A 202 0.23 8.70 -16.35
CA ASN A 202 -0.08 8.93 -17.75
C ASN A 202 1.05 9.72 -18.39
N GLN A 203 1.66 9.20 -19.46
CA GLN A 203 2.76 9.91 -20.12
C GLN A 203 2.28 11.24 -20.69
N LEU A 204 3.08 12.28 -20.50
CA LEU A 204 2.89 13.61 -21.03
C LEU A 204 3.29 13.63 -22.52
N LYS A 205 2.34 13.98 -23.39
CA LYS A 205 2.55 14.14 -24.83
C LYS A 205 3.13 15.51 -25.17
N LYS A 206 2.68 16.54 -24.45
CA LYS A 206 3.11 17.93 -24.59
C LYS A 206 3.03 18.61 -23.23
N PRO A 207 3.95 19.55 -22.92
CA PRO A 207 3.95 20.24 -21.65
C PRO A 207 2.67 21.05 -21.45
N TYR A 208 2.21 21.12 -20.21
CA TYR A 208 1.17 22.07 -19.82
C TYR A 208 1.73 23.50 -19.82
N HIS A 209 0.89 24.47 -20.14
CA HIS A 209 1.25 25.88 -20.00
C HIS A 209 1.10 26.29 -18.53
N ILE A 210 2.18 26.13 -17.76
CA ILE A 210 2.25 26.47 -16.34
C ILE A 210 3.32 27.54 -16.10
N ASN A 211 3.17 28.29 -15.00
CA ASN A 211 4.13 29.32 -14.61
C ASN A 211 5.28 28.71 -13.80
N SER A 212 6.08 27.85 -14.42
CA SER A 212 7.31 27.29 -13.85
C SER A 212 8.31 27.05 -14.97
N ALA A 213 9.58 27.34 -14.70
CA ALA A 213 10.68 27.04 -15.62
C ALA A 213 11.20 25.60 -15.48
N ARG A 214 10.75 24.86 -14.46
CA ARG A 214 11.22 23.49 -14.20
C ARG A 214 10.62 22.51 -15.20
N GLU A 215 11.39 21.46 -15.49
CA GLU A 215 10.93 20.35 -16.32
C GLU A 215 9.71 19.67 -15.68
N GLN A 216 8.70 19.40 -16.50
CA GLN A 216 7.50 18.70 -16.07
C GLN A 216 7.78 17.20 -15.98
N THR A 217 7.15 16.54 -15.01
CA THR A 217 7.19 15.09 -14.88
C THR A 217 6.71 14.44 -16.17
N SER A 218 7.50 13.52 -16.73
CA SER A 218 7.18 12.83 -17.99
C SER A 218 5.93 11.95 -17.90
N ALA A 219 5.57 11.49 -16.70
CA ALA A 219 4.31 10.82 -16.39
C ALA A 219 3.71 11.37 -15.08
N PRO A 220 3.05 12.55 -15.12
CA PRO A 220 2.52 13.23 -13.93
C PRO A 220 1.60 12.30 -13.11
N PRO A 221 1.96 11.93 -11.87
CA PRO A 221 1.14 11.04 -11.08
C PRO A 221 -0.15 11.76 -10.68
N THR A 222 -1.28 11.10 -10.93
CA THR A 222 -2.62 11.55 -10.55
C THR A 222 -3.11 10.72 -9.38
N PHE A 223 -3.35 11.36 -8.26
CA PHE A 223 -3.90 10.78 -7.04
C PHE A 223 -5.38 11.14 -6.91
N LEU A 224 -6.21 10.14 -6.67
CA LEU A 224 -7.61 10.29 -6.31
C LEU A 224 -7.83 9.70 -4.91
N LEU A 225 -8.44 10.47 -4.01
CA LEU A 225 -8.83 10.00 -2.68
C LEU A 225 -10.19 10.55 -2.30
N GLY A 226 -11.06 9.69 -1.78
CA GLY A 226 -12.32 10.16 -1.25
C GLY A 226 -13.23 9.02 -0.83
N VAL A 227 -14.52 9.20 -1.10
CA VAL A 227 -15.58 8.28 -0.64
C VAL A 227 -16.35 7.68 -1.79
N GLY A 228 -16.81 6.45 -1.59
CA GLY A 228 -17.69 5.74 -2.51
C GLY A 228 -19.01 5.37 -1.84
N ILE A 229 -20.09 5.31 -2.61
CA ILE A 229 -21.36 4.70 -2.24
C ILE A 229 -21.65 3.61 -3.26
N ASN A 230 -21.83 2.37 -2.82
CA ASN A 230 -22.10 1.24 -3.70
C ASN A 230 -23.49 0.64 -3.50
N LYS A 231 -24.01 0.05 -4.57
CA LYS A 231 -25.23 -0.75 -4.56
C LYS A 231 -24.98 -2.06 -5.31
N ILE A 232 -25.25 -3.17 -4.62
CA ILE A 232 -25.37 -4.48 -5.27
C ILE A 232 -26.63 -4.47 -6.13
N LEU A 233 -26.46 -4.64 -7.44
CA LEU A 233 -27.54 -4.65 -8.43
C LEU A 233 -28.05 -6.06 -8.67
N LYS A 234 -27.13 -7.04 -8.70
CA LYS A 234 -27.46 -8.44 -8.92
C LYS A 234 -26.45 -9.31 -8.20
N GLN A 235 -26.94 -10.28 -7.45
CA GLN A 235 -26.11 -11.25 -6.74
C GLN A 235 -26.53 -12.67 -7.12
N GLN A 236 -25.55 -13.47 -7.50
CA GLN A 236 -25.68 -14.90 -7.77
C GLN A 236 -24.60 -15.65 -6.96
N GLU A 237 -24.68 -16.97 -6.90
CA GLU A 237 -23.77 -17.79 -6.08
C GLU A 237 -22.29 -17.55 -6.42
N ARG A 238 -21.96 -17.39 -7.71
CA ARG A 238 -20.59 -17.19 -8.21
C ARG A 238 -20.27 -15.79 -8.69
N ASN A 239 -21.29 -14.99 -9.01
CA ASN A 239 -21.09 -13.70 -9.68
C ASN A 239 -21.89 -12.60 -9.00
N GLU A 240 -21.35 -11.39 -9.00
CA GLU A 240 -22.05 -10.22 -8.49
C GLU A 240 -21.82 -9.00 -9.38
N LEU A 241 -22.86 -8.21 -9.58
CA LEU A 241 -22.80 -6.92 -10.25
C LEU A 241 -23.10 -5.81 -9.25
N GLN A 242 -22.19 -4.85 -9.18
CA GLN A 242 -22.25 -3.69 -8.30
C GLN A 242 -22.12 -2.40 -9.13
N SER A 243 -22.86 -1.37 -8.76
CA SER A 243 -22.55 0.01 -9.15
C SER A 243 -21.99 0.78 -7.95
N GLN A 244 -21.10 1.72 -8.23
CA GLN A 244 -20.47 2.57 -7.23
C GLN A 244 -20.37 4.00 -7.75
N LEU A 245 -20.87 4.94 -6.96
CA LEU A 245 -20.66 6.36 -7.16
C LEU A 245 -19.50 6.79 -6.27
N GLU A 246 -18.54 7.49 -6.84
CA GLU A 246 -17.35 7.98 -6.14
C GLU A 246 -17.31 9.49 -6.18
N LEU A 247 -16.86 10.10 -5.08
CA LEU A 247 -16.52 11.51 -5.00
C LEU A 247 -15.12 11.61 -4.41
N THR A 248 -14.19 12.07 -5.24
CA THR A 248 -12.76 12.09 -4.89
C THR A 248 -12.17 13.48 -5.03
N TYR A 249 -11.27 13.82 -4.11
CA TYR A 249 -10.27 14.85 -4.33
C TYR A 249 -9.28 14.34 -5.37
N ALA A 250 -8.90 15.20 -6.31
CA ALA A 250 -7.94 14.90 -7.37
C ALA A 250 -6.71 15.79 -7.21
N GLY A 251 -5.53 15.18 -7.17
CA GLY A 251 -4.24 15.87 -7.21
C GLY A 251 -3.38 15.32 -8.34
N GLN A 252 -2.75 16.17 -9.14
CA GLN A 252 -1.80 15.76 -10.17
C GLN A 252 -0.50 16.55 -10.05
N ASN A 253 0.60 15.86 -9.76
CA ASN A 253 1.91 16.51 -9.63
C ASN A 253 2.51 16.72 -11.02
N ILE A 254 2.58 17.97 -11.47
CA ILE A 254 3.10 18.31 -12.81
C ILE A 254 4.59 18.54 -12.77
N VAL A 255 5.07 19.19 -11.71
CA VAL A 255 6.49 19.43 -11.46
C VAL A 255 6.86 18.66 -10.19
N PRO A 256 8.01 17.94 -10.15
CA PRO A 256 8.41 17.22 -8.94
C PRO A 256 8.71 18.20 -7.82
N LYS A 257 8.36 17.82 -6.59
CA LYS A 257 8.68 18.57 -5.38
C LYS A 257 10.08 18.17 -4.91
N GLU A 258 11.01 19.11 -4.86
CA GLU A 258 12.40 18.85 -4.46
C GLU A 258 12.61 19.00 -2.95
N ASP A 259 11.91 19.96 -2.31
CA ASP A 259 11.95 20.17 -0.87
C ASP A 259 10.62 20.66 -0.30
N THR A 260 10.57 20.90 1.02
CA THR A 260 9.33 21.28 1.73
C THR A 260 8.83 22.69 1.43
N HIS A 261 9.70 23.60 1.00
CA HIS A 261 9.45 25.02 0.73
C HIS A 261 9.57 25.37 -0.76
N ASP A 262 9.50 24.37 -1.63
CA ASP A 262 9.65 24.48 -3.07
C ASP A 262 8.53 25.30 -3.72
N GLU A 263 8.82 26.57 -4.02
CA GLU A 263 7.89 27.52 -4.66
C GLU A 263 7.61 27.17 -6.14
N ASP A 264 8.52 26.44 -6.78
CA ASP A 264 8.39 26.00 -8.17
C ASP A 264 7.57 24.71 -8.30
N TRP A 265 7.17 24.09 -7.17
CA TRP A 265 6.33 22.91 -7.17
C TRP A 265 4.92 23.23 -7.66
N VAL A 266 4.54 22.61 -8.77
CA VAL A 266 3.20 22.74 -9.35
C VAL A 266 2.43 21.44 -9.21
N GLN A 267 1.38 21.47 -8.37
CA GLN A 267 0.36 20.43 -8.27
C GLN A 267 -0.98 21.00 -8.75
N LEU A 268 -1.60 20.32 -9.72
CA LEU A 268 -2.98 20.58 -10.07
C LEU A 268 -3.89 19.92 -9.03
N GLN A 269 -4.93 20.63 -8.63
CA GLN A 269 -5.85 20.19 -7.60
C GLN A 269 -7.28 20.37 -8.06
N GLY A 270 -8.17 19.52 -7.55
CA GLY A 270 -9.57 19.59 -7.90
C GLY A 270 -10.39 18.42 -7.38
N PHE A 271 -11.44 18.09 -8.10
CA PHE A 271 -12.36 17.02 -7.72
C PHE A 271 -12.73 16.13 -8.91
N SER A 272 -13.03 14.87 -8.63
CA SER A 272 -13.42 13.89 -9.63
C SER A 272 -14.57 13.02 -9.11
N PRO A 273 -15.81 13.27 -9.59
CA PRO A 273 -16.88 12.31 -9.42
C PRO A 273 -16.65 11.11 -10.35
N GLY A 274 -17.08 9.92 -9.94
CA GLY A 274 -16.94 8.69 -10.73
C GLY A 274 -18.18 7.82 -10.68
N LEU A 275 -18.51 7.19 -11.80
CA LEU A 275 -19.42 6.04 -11.83
C LEU A 275 -18.60 4.81 -12.20
N VAL A 276 -18.61 3.81 -11.32
CA VAL A 276 -17.87 2.57 -11.48
C VAL A 276 -18.82 1.38 -11.46
N LEU A 277 -18.66 0.48 -12.42
CA LEU A 277 -19.34 -0.80 -12.47
C LEU A 277 -18.35 -1.89 -12.11
N HIS A 278 -18.73 -2.74 -11.17
CA HIS A 278 -17.93 -3.87 -10.70
C HIS A 278 -18.64 -5.17 -11.05
N TYR A 279 -17.91 -6.09 -11.67
CA TYR A 279 -18.33 -7.46 -11.93
C TYR A 279 -17.39 -8.41 -11.17
N LEU A 280 -17.89 -9.00 -10.10
CA LEU A 280 -17.15 -9.90 -9.24
C LEU A 280 -17.38 -11.33 -9.70
N ILE A 281 -16.30 -12.10 -9.75
CA ILE A 281 -16.29 -13.54 -9.97
C ILE A 281 -15.67 -14.17 -8.73
N LYS A 282 -16.47 -14.89 -7.97
CA LYS A 282 -16.04 -15.56 -6.74
C LYS A 282 -14.99 -16.63 -7.05
N LEU A 283 -13.89 -16.60 -6.30
CA LEU A 283 -12.78 -17.53 -6.38
C LEU A 283 -12.86 -18.52 -5.23
N GLY A 284 -13.20 -19.77 -5.56
CA GLY A 284 -13.28 -20.86 -4.58
C GLY A 284 -14.53 -20.85 -3.70
N LYS A 285 -14.48 -21.64 -2.63
CA LYS A 285 -15.56 -21.79 -1.65
C LYS A 285 -15.44 -20.75 -0.54
N ASP A 286 -16.56 -20.49 0.13
CA ASP A 286 -16.59 -19.71 1.36
C ASP A 286 -15.74 -20.40 2.44
N LYS A 287 -15.02 -19.60 3.22
CA LYS A 287 -14.28 -20.09 4.38
C LYS A 287 -14.79 -19.39 5.63
N THR A 288 -14.85 -20.13 6.72
CA THR A 288 -15.15 -19.57 8.04
C THR A 288 -13.92 -18.90 8.61
N SER A 289 -14.13 -17.77 9.27
CA SER A 289 -13.11 -16.99 9.96
C SER A 289 -13.72 -16.35 11.20
N PHE A 290 -12.90 -15.68 12.00
CA PHE A 290 -13.36 -14.84 13.10
C PHE A 290 -12.98 -13.39 12.82
N TYR A 291 -13.93 -12.49 13.03
CA TYR A 291 -13.71 -11.05 12.98
C TYR A 291 -14.16 -10.44 14.31
N TYR A 292 -13.21 -9.92 15.10
CA TYR A 292 -13.44 -9.39 16.45
C TYR A 292 -14.35 -10.29 17.31
N THR A 293 -13.99 -11.57 17.45
CA THR A 293 -14.70 -12.61 18.24
C THR A 293 -16.06 -13.07 17.68
N GLN A 294 -16.53 -12.51 16.57
CA GLN A 294 -17.73 -12.98 15.89
C GLN A 294 -17.36 -13.90 14.72
N PRO A 295 -18.10 -15.00 14.49
CA PRO A 295 -17.91 -15.80 13.29
C PRO A 295 -18.19 -14.96 12.06
N ALA A 296 -17.36 -15.13 11.05
CA ALA A 296 -17.46 -14.45 9.78
C ALA A 296 -17.25 -15.45 8.64
N ILE A 297 -17.80 -15.12 7.47
CA ILE A 297 -17.53 -15.88 6.25
C ILE A 297 -16.67 -15.01 5.34
N VAL A 298 -15.48 -15.50 5.01
CA VAL A 298 -14.59 -14.84 4.08
C VAL A 298 -14.67 -15.48 2.70
N ASN A 299 -14.65 -14.64 1.68
CA ASN A 299 -14.50 -15.07 0.29
C ASN A 299 -13.60 -14.13 -0.50
N HIS A 300 -13.08 -14.69 -1.57
CA HIS A 300 -12.18 -14.00 -2.49
C HIS A 300 -12.88 -13.87 -3.83
N SER A 301 -12.69 -12.76 -4.52
CA SER A 301 -13.26 -12.55 -5.85
C SER A 301 -12.24 -11.88 -6.78
N LEU A 302 -12.26 -12.28 -8.04
CA LEU A 302 -11.71 -11.49 -9.12
C LEU A 302 -12.73 -10.40 -9.48
N ASN A 303 -12.35 -9.14 -9.40
CA ASN A 303 -13.19 -8.00 -9.69
C ASN A 303 -12.75 -7.37 -11.01
N LEU A 304 -13.60 -7.44 -12.03
CA LEU A 304 -13.46 -6.67 -13.26
C LEU A 304 -14.25 -5.37 -13.08
N HIS A 305 -13.64 -4.23 -13.37
CA HIS A 305 -14.36 -2.95 -13.27
C HIS A 305 -14.17 -2.07 -14.49
N SER A 306 -15.17 -1.24 -14.73
CA SER A 306 -15.12 -0.13 -15.69
C SER A 306 -15.62 1.14 -15.01
N ALA A 307 -15.03 2.28 -15.35
CA ALA A 307 -15.42 3.56 -14.78
C ALA A 307 -15.41 4.69 -15.79
N VAL A 308 -16.28 5.67 -15.55
CA VAL A 308 -16.31 6.96 -16.22
C VAL A 308 -16.18 8.03 -15.15
N ARG A 309 -15.18 8.91 -15.30
CA ARG A 309 -14.80 9.89 -14.29
C ARG A 309 -14.53 11.24 -14.92
N PRO A 310 -15.40 12.23 -14.75
CA PRO A 310 -15.01 13.63 -14.97
C PRO A 310 -13.89 14.03 -13.99
N LEU A 311 -12.85 14.69 -14.47
CA LEU A 311 -11.81 15.33 -13.67
C LEU A 311 -11.92 16.84 -13.87
N PHE A 312 -12.11 17.57 -12.77
CA PHE A 312 -12.18 19.02 -12.73
C PHE A 312 -10.98 19.53 -11.95
N LEU A 313 -9.89 19.83 -12.65
CA LEU A 313 -8.66 20.39 -12.09
C LEU A 313 -8.64 21.91 -12.29
N ASN A 314 -7.82 22.60 -11.51
CA ASN A 314 -7.57 24.05 -11.65
C ASN A 314 -6.95 24.46 -13.01
N LEU A 315 -6.53 23.50 -13.85
CA LEU A 315 -6.11 23.73 -15.23
C LEU A 315 -7.10 23.09 -16.22
N LYS A 316 -7.60 23.88 -17.18
CA LYS A 316 -8.60 23.42 -18.16
C LYS A 316 -8.04 22.34 -19.10
N GLU A 317 -6.75 22.41 -19.40
CA GLU A 317 -5.99 21.46 -20.21
C GLU A 317 -5.97 20.06 -19.59
N ALA A 318 -5.96 19.98 -18.26
CA ALA A 318 -5.95 18.73 -17.51
C ALA A 318 -7.36 18.28 -17.06
N SER A 319 -8.39 19.10 -17.32
CA SER A 319 -9.78 18.81 -16.98
C SER A 319 -10.54 18.16 -18.13
N GLY A 320 -11.20 17.03 -17.89
CA GLY A 320 -11.89 16.28 -18.92
C GLY A 320 -12.49 14.97 -18.41
N VAL A 321 -12.76 14.02 -19.30
CA VAL A 321 -13.34 12.72 -18.92
C VAL A 321 -12.27 11.65 -18.98
N MET A 322 -12.06 10.93 -17.89
CA MET A 322 -11.23 9.73 -17.81
C MET A 322 -12.11 8.49 -17.89
N LEU A 323 -11.74 7.57 -18.77
CA LEU A 323 -12.28 6.24 -18.89
C LEU A 323 -11.31 5.27 -18.25
N GLU A 324 -11.81 4.32 -17.47
CA GLU A 324 -11.01 3.37 -16.72
C GLU A 324 -11.54 1.95 -16.91
N LEU A 325 -10.61 1.00 -17.02
CA LEU A 325 -10.86 -0.43 -17.03
C LEU A 325 -9.83 -1.10 -16.14
N GLY A 326 -10.25 -2.00 -15.26
CA GLY A 326 -9.29 -2.64 -14.37
C GLY A 326 -9.68 -4.02 -13.88
N VAL A 327 -8.68 -4.67 -13.29
CA VAL A 327 -8.77 -5.99 -12.67
C VAL A 327 -8.25 -5.86 -11.26
N SER A 328 -9.01 -6.37 -10.31
CA SER A 328 -8.67 -6.27 -8.91
C SER A 328 -8.95 -7.59 -8.21
N TYR A 329 -8.21 -7.82 -7.15
CA TYR A 329 -8.57 -8.81 -6.15
C TYR A 329 -9.48 -8.14 -5.12
N ARG A 330 -10.57 -8.80 -4.77
CA ARG A 330 -11.49 -8.35 -3.72
C ARG A 330 -11.58 -9.41 -2.62
N PHE A 331 -11.19 -9.01 -1.42
CA PHE A 331 -11.39 -9.76 -0.20
C PHE A 331 -12.68 -9.28 0.48
N THR A 332 -13.59 -10.20 0.76
CA THR A 332 -14.88 -9.88 1.35
C THR A 332 -15.06 -10.68 2.63
N THR A 333 -15.46 -10.00 3.71
CA THR A 333 -15.81 -10.57 5.01
C THR A 333 -17.28 -10.34 5.26
N HIS A 334 -18.10 -11.39 5.18
CA HIS A 334 -19.52 -11.37 5.53
C HIS A 334 -19.68 -11.58 7.03
N LEU A 335 -20.48 -10.73 7.67
CA LEU A 335 -20.86 -10.91 9.07
C LEU A 335 -21.96 -11.97 9.17
N VAL A 336 -21.96 -12.73 10.25
CA VAL A 336 -22.94 -13.80 10.53
C VAL A 336 -23.90 -13.30 11.61
N ASP A 337 -25.20 -13.45 11.38
CA ASP A 337 -26.21 -13.10 12.38
C ASP A 337 -26.59 -14.31 13.25
N GLU A 338 -26.59 -15.51 12.68
CA GLU A 338 -27.06 -16.74 13.34
C GLU A 338 -26.24 -17.95 12.86
N TYR A 339 -25.90 -18.87 13.76
CA TYR A 339 -25.22 -20.12 13.41
C TYR A 339 -25.49 -21.22 14.43
N ARG A 340 -25.40 -22.47 13.99
CA ARG A 340 -25.41 -23.66 14.85
C ARG A 340 -24.36 -24.65 14.40
N LEU A 341 -23.60 -25.18 15.36
CA LEU A 341 -22.62 -26.24 15.12
C LEU A 341 -23.28 -27.62 15.18
N LYS A 342 -22.76 -28.56 14.40
CA LYS A 342 -23.11 -29.98 14.51
C LYS A 342 -22.54 -30.49 15.85
N GLN A 343 -23.37 -31.24 16.58
CA GLN A 343 -22.96 -31.90 17.83
C GLN A 343 -22.11 -33.13 17.56
#